data_AF-A0A9E2Y425-F1
#
_entry.id   AF-A0A9E2Y425-F1
#
_cell.length_a   1.000
_cell.length_b   1.000
_cell.length_c   1.000
_cell.angle_alpha   90.00
_cell.angle_beta   90.00
_cell.angle_gamma   90.00
#
_symmetry.space_group_name_H-M   'P 1'
#
loop_
_entity.id
_entity.type
_entity.pdbx_description
1 polymer ?
#
loop_
_entity_poly.entity_id
_entity_poly.type
_entity_poly.pdbx_seq_one_letter_code
_entity_poly.pdbx_strand_id
1 'polypeptide(L)'
;MIRLRMPFLAAALLTGVAAVGSTPALAQTAPGPANPTATPSEARHHAVERIMPGQFVDGRIAFWKAELKITPAEEGQWQQVEAAMRENARALDQTITAAQQSRGNMDAIQRLELREQFAKVRADNDARLLGALKPLYASLSPEQQQMANQLVGAHHHWHHRA
;
A
#
# COMPACT_ATOMS: atom_id res chain seq x y z
N MET A 1 16.80 19.72 38.31
CA MET A 1 15.40 19.84 38.76
C MET A 1 14.58 18.83 37.98
N ILE A 2 14.30 17.69 38.60
CA ILE A 2 13.57 16.55 38.04
C ILE A 2 12.09 16.76 38.39
N ARG A 3 11.18 16.70 37.40
CA ARG A 3 9.74 16.62 37.69
C ARG A 3 9.16 15.32 37.17
N LEU A 4 8.49 14.69 38.13
CA LEU A 4 8.04 13.31 38.26
C LEU A 4 6.80 13.04 37.40
N ARG A 5 6.74 11.85 36.79
CA ARG A 5 5.54 11.28 36.17
C ARG A 5 4.55 10.87 37.27
N MET A 6 3.26 11.14 37.09
CA MET A 6 2.19 10.57 37.91
C MET A 6 1.18 9.78 37.05
N PRO A 7 0.82 8.55 37.47
CA PRO A 7 -0.15 7.70 36.81
C PRO A 7 -1.56 7.91 37.39
N PHE A 8 -2.60 7.73 36.57
CA PHE A 8 -3.96 7.52 37.05
C PHE A 8 -4.33 6.05 36.92
N LEU A 9 -4.81 5.50 38.05
CA LEU A 9 -5.27 4.14 38.29
C LEU A 9 -6.70 4.26 38.80
N ALA A 10 -7.67 3.63 38.12
CA ALA A 10 -9.01 3.30 38.62
C ALA A 10 -9.77 2.59 37.49
N ALA A 11 -10.66 1.62 37.67
CA ALA A 11 -10.97 0.67 38.74
C ALA A 11 -11.98 -0.30 38.07
N ALA A 12 -11.96 -1.56 38.49
CA ALA A 12 -12.78 -2.65 37.98
C ALA A 12 -14.28 -2.50 38.29
N LEU A 13 -15.15 -3.20 37.53
CA LEU A 13 -16.27 -3.98 38.10
C LEU A 13 -16.90 -4.94 37.06
N LEU A 14 -16.88 -6.23 37.40
CA LEU A 14 -17.66 -7.32 36.83
C LEU A 14 -19.14 -7.21 37.28
N THR A 15 -20.09 -7.64 36.45
CA THR A 15 -21.15 -8.63 36.75
C THR A 15 -22.24 -8.65 35.68
N GLY A 16 -22.75 -9.84 35.34
CA GLY A 16 -23.97 -10.02 34.53
C GLY A 16 -24.07 -11.39 33.86
N VAL A 17 -24.62 -12.37 34.57
CA VAL A 17 -24.80 -13.79 34.18
C VAL A 17 -26.24 -14.08 33.74
N ALA A 18 -26.36 -15.05 32.83
CA ALA A 18 -27.49 -15.95 32.51
C ALA A 18 -28.70 -15.45 31.69
N ALA A 19 -28.94 -16.11 30.55
CA ALA A 19 -29.95 -17.19 30.48
C ALA A 19 -29.83 -17.97 29.17
N VAL A 20 -29.71 -19.30 29.30
CA VAL A 20 -29.79 -20.30 28.23
C VAL A 20 -31.27 -20.59 27.97
N GLY A 21 -31.69 -20.59 26.70
CA GLY A 21 -33.01 -21.04 26.28
C GLY A 21 -32.92 -21.82 24.97
N SER A 22 -32.77 -23.14 25.08
CA SER A 22 -32.82 -24.06 23.94
C SER A 22 -34.23 -24.65 23.85
N THR A 23 -34.96 -24.36 22.77
CA THR A 23 -36.16 -25.10 22.38
C THR A 23 -35.82 -25.97 21.16
N PRO A 24 -36.02 -27.29 21.20
CA PRO A 24 -35.96 -28.11 20.00
C PRO A 24 -37.36 -28.16 19.41
N ALA A 25 -37.60 -27.46 18.30
CA ALA A 25 -38.75 -27.70 17.45
C ALA A 25 -38.33 -28.65 16.32
N LEU A 26 -38.63 -29.94 16.49
CA LEU A 26 -38.63 -30.92 15.40
C LEU A 26 -40.01 -30.95 14.76
N ALA A 27 -40.15 -30.47 13.53
CA ALA A 27 -41.22 -30.92 12.62
C ALA A 27 -40.95 -30.55 11.15
N GLN A 28 -40.68 -31.60 10.38
CA GLN A 28 -41.28 -31.94 9.08
C GLN A 28 -41.04 -31.06 7.84
N THR A 29 -40.30 -31.71 6.95
CA THR A 29 -40.24 -31.66 5.48
C THR A 29 -41.47 -31.12 4.73
N ALA A 30 -41.22 -30.14 3.87
CA ALA A 30 -41.82 -30.03 2.54
C ALA A 30 -40.74 -29.53 1.55
N PRO A 31 -40.58 -30.12 0.35
CA PRO A 31 -39.73 -29.54 -0.68
C PRO A 31 -40.45 -28.33 -1.29
N GLY A 32 -40.11 -27.13 -0.80
CA GLY A 32 -40.50 -25.87 -1.42
C GLY A 32 -39.73 -25.62 -2.73
N PRO A 33 -40.30 -24.87 -3.68
CA PRO A 33 -39.78 -24.73 -5.03
C PRO A 33 -38.38 -24.10 -5.04
N ALA A 34 -37.53 -24.57 -5.96
CA ALA A 34 -36.17 -24.11 -6.17
C ALA A 34 -36.09 -22.59 -6.29
N ASN A 35 -35.49 -21.93 -5.30
CA ASN A 35 -35.03 -20.56 -5.42
C ASN A 35 -33.71 -20.56 -6.20
N PRO A 36 -33.58 -19.84 -7.33
CA PRO A 36 -32.29 -19.56 -7.93
C PRO A 36 -31.63 -18.45 -7.10
N THR A 37 -31.08 -18.79 -5.94
CA THR A 37 -30.20 -17.86 -5.23
C THR A 37 -28.82 -17.94 -5.86
N ALA A 38 -28.67 -17.35 -7.05
CA ALA A 38 -27.38 -16.81 -7.44
C ALA A 38 -27.12 -15.63 -6.48
N THR A 39 -26.38 -15.87 -5.41
CA THR A 39 -25.90 -14.81 -4.52
C THR A 39 -25.05 -13.84 -5.36
N PRO A 40 -25.36 -12.53 -5.42
CA PRO A 40 -24.50 -11.53 -6.07
C PRO A 40 -23.21 -11.23 -5.29
N SER A 41 -22.73 -12.18 -4.48
CA SER A 41 -21.63 -11.95 -3.55
C SER A 41 -20.26 -12.08 -4.23
N GLU A 42 -20.14 -12.84 -5.31
CA GLU A 42 -18.85 -13.03 -6.00
C GLU A 42 -18.43 -11.78 -6.80
N ALA A 43 -19.38 -10.99 -7.30
CA ALA A 43 -19.06 -9.77 -8.07
C ALA A 43 -18.46 -8.65 -7.21
N ARG A 44 -18.68 -8.64 -5.88
CA ARG A 44 -18.21 -7.57 -5.00
C ARG A 44 -16.74 -7.69 -4.59
N HIS A 45 -16.11 -8.84 -4.78
CA HIS A 45 -14.69 -9.03 -4.46
C HIS A 45 -13.75 -8.59 -5.61
N HIS A 46 -14.27 -8.33 -6.80
CA HIS A 46 -13.46 -8.03 -8.01
C HIS A 46 -13.31 -6.53 -8.31
N ALA A 47 -13.99 -5.66 -7.59
CA ALA A 47 -13.98 -4.22 -7.83
C ALA A 47 -13.36 -3.42 -6.67
N VAL A 48 -12.35 -3.97 -5.98
CA VAL A 48 -11.35 -3.06 -5.40
C VAL A 48 -10.65 -2.46 -6.61
N GLU A 49 -11.12 -1.29 -7.04
CA GLU A 49 -10.46 -0.43 -8.01
C GLU A 49 -8.98 -0.43 -7.64
N ARG A 50 -8.14 -1.05 -8.49
CA ARG A 50 -6.74 -1.25 -8.14
C ARG A 50 -6.10 0.14 -8.12
N ILE A 51 -5.85 0.61 -6.91
CA ILE A 51 -5.19 1.87 -6.59
C ILE A 51 -3.90 1.97 -7.42
N MET A 52 -3.82 2.98 -8.28
CA MET A 52 -2.72 3.19 -9.23
C MET A 52 -1.63 4.04 -8.58
N PRO A 53 -0.33 3.72 -8.76
CA PRO A 53 0.78 4.55 -8.29
C PRO A 53 0.64 6.05 -8.60
N GLY A 54 0.19 6.42 -9.80
CA GLY A 54 0.01 7.82 -10.19
C GLY A 54 -1.01 8.59 -9.36
N GLN A 55 -2.01 7.92 -8.76
CA GLN A 55 -3.03 8.59 -7.95
C GLN A 55 -2.49 9.15 -6.62
N PHE A 56 -1.36 8.63 -6.13
CA PHE A 56 -0.80 8.98 -4.80
C PHE A 56 0.58 9.62 -4.87
N VAL A 57 1.14 9.77 -6.08
CA VAL A 57 2.53 10.21 -6.23
C VAL A 57 2.74 11.62 -5.69
N ASP A 58 1.80 12.53 -5.91
CA ASP A 58 1.85 13.91 -5.41
C ASP A 58 1.83 13.97 -3.89
N GLY A 59 0.98 13.15 -3.25
CA GLY A 59 0.93 13.03 -1.79
C GLY A 59 2.25 12.49 -1.23
N ARG A 60 2.84 11.47 -1.88
CA ARG A 60 4.14 10.93 -1.47
C ARG A 60 5.27 11.94 -1.64
N ILE A 61 5.25 12.72 -2.72
CA ILE A 61 6.20 13.81 -2.98
C ILE A 61 6.08 14.87 -1.89
N ALA A 62 4.86 15.36 -1.61
CA ALA A 62 4.63 16.35 -0.56
C ALA A 62 5.08 15.85 0.81
N PHE A 63 4.79 14.58 1.13
CA PHE A 63 5.23 13.93 2.36
C PHE A 63 6.76 13.89 2.47
N TRP A 64 7.47 13.40 1.44
CA TRP A 64 8.94 13.36 1.45
C TRP A 64 9.54 14.75 1.58
N LYS A 65 9.01 15.76 0.87
CA LYS A 65 9.48 17.15 0.97
C LYS A 65 9.38 17.67 2.40
N ALA A 66 8.24 17.43 3.05
CA ALA A 66 7.95 17.88 4.40
C ALA A 66 8.85 17.18 5.44
N GLU A 67 8.97 15.85 5.36
CA GLU A 67 9.80 15.06 6.28
C GLU A 67 11.30 15.37 6.15
N LEU A 68 11.78 15.55 4.92
CA LEU A 68 13.17 15.94 4.65
C LEU A 68 13.44 17.41 4.96
N LYS A 69 12.39 18.21 5.21
CA LYS A 69 12.50 19.65 5.47
C LYS A 69 13.36 20.36 4.43
N ILE A 70 13.08 20.10 3.16
CA ILE A 70 13.85 20.62 2.03
C ILE A 70 13.97 22.15 2.13
N THR A 71 15.21 22.62 2.08
CA THR A 71 15.56 24.03 2.19
C THR A 71 15.58 24.72 0.82
N PRO A 72 15.56 26.07 0.77
CA PRO A 72 15.68 26.79 -0.51
C PRO A 72 16.95 26.47 -1.30
N ALA A 73 18.05 26.09 -0.62
CA ALA A 73 19.30 25.69 -1.27
C ALA A 73 19.21 24.31 -1.94
N GLU A 74 18.34 23.42 -1.43
CA GLU A 74 18.16 22.04 -1.90
C GLU A 74 17.05 21.93 -2.97
N GLU A 75 16.20 22.95 -3.09
CA GLU A 75 14.99 22.94 -3.94
C GLU A 75 15.27 22.54 -5.39
N GLY A 76 16.39 22.98 -5.97
CA GLY A 76 16.77 22.62 -7.34
C GLY A 76 17.06 21.13 -7.52
N GLN A 77 17.68 20.49 -6.52
CA GLN A 77 17.93 19.04 -6.54
C GLN A 77 16.66 18.27 -6.19
N TRP A 78 15.84 18.80 -5.29
CA TRP A 78 14.54 18.23 -4.94
C TRP A 78 13.61 18.11 -6.15
N GLN A 79 13.54 19.12 -7.02
CA GLN A 79 12.73 19.06 -8.26
C GLN A 79 13.10 17.87 -9.16
N GLN A 80 14.37 17.47 -9.20
CA GLN A 80 14.80 16.28 -9.94
C GLN A 80 14.24 14.99 -9.33
N VAL A 81 14.20 14.92 -7.99
CA VAL A 81 13.59 13.80 -7.25
C VAL A 81 12.09 13.75 -7.50
N GLU A 82 11.38 14.90 -7.44
CA GLU A 82 9.95 14.96 -7.73
C GLU A 82 9.64 14.44 -9.15
N ALA A 83 10.40 14.91 -10.15
CA ALA A 83 10.25 14.47 -11.53
C ALA A 83 10.49 12.96 -11.67
N ALA A 84 11.54 12.42 -11.04
CA ALA A 84 11.82 10.99 -11.04
C ALA A 84 10.68 10.18 -10.39
N MET A 85 10.12 10.65 -9.26
CA MET A 85 9.01 9.97 -8.59
C MET A 85 7.74 9.93 -9.46
N ARG A 86 7.41 11.04 -10.14
CA ARG A 86 6.28 11.13 -11.09
C ARG A 86 6.47 10.22 -12.28
N GLU A 87 7.68 10.22 -12.85
CA GLU A 87 8.04 9.35 -13.97
C GLU A 87 7.93 7.87 -13.60
N ASN A 88 8.42 7.50 -12.41
CA ASN A 88 8.32 6.14 -11.89
C ASN A 88 6.86 5.69 -11.75
N ALA A 89 6.00 6.57 -11.22
CA ALA A 89 4.57 6.28 -11.08
C ALA A 89 3.92 6.08 -12.45
N ARG A 90 4.19 6.96 -13.42
CA ARG A 90 3.69 6.83 -14.79
C ARG A 90 4.11 5.52 -15.47
N ALA A 91 5.38 5.12 -15.34
CA ALA A 91 5.88 3.88 -15.93
C ALA A 91 5.19 2.63 -15.34
N LEU A 92 4.97 2.62 -14.02
CA LEU A 92 4.21 1.55 -13.38
C LEU A 92 2.75 1.55 -13.79
N ASP A 93 2.11 2.72 -13.86
CA ASP A 93 0.71 2.85 -14.29
C ASP A 93 0.51 2.28 -15.69
N GLN A 94 1.37 2.64 -16.64
CA GLN A 94 1.35 2.10 -18.02
C GLN A 94 1.46 0.57 -18.04
N THR A 95 2.38 0.02 -17.24
CA THR A 95 2.58 -1.44 -17.14
C THR A 95 1.36 -2.12 -16.53
N ILE A 96 0.75 -1.52 -15.50
CA ILE A 96 -0.47 -2.03 -14.87
C ILE A 96 -1.65 -1.99 -15.86
N THR A 97 -1.82 -0.91 -16.62
CA THR A 97 -2.89 -0.78 -17.62
C THR A 97 -2.72 -1.82 -18.74
N ALA A 98 -1.52 -2.00 -19.28
CA ALA A 98 -1.25 -3.05 -20.28
C ALA A 98 -1.51 -4.46 -19.73
N ALA A 99 -1.13 -4.71 -18.48
CA ALA A 99 -1.43 -5.96 -17.80
C ALA A 99 -2.93 -6.19 -17.58
N GLN A 100 -3.71 -5.12 -17.35
CA GLN A 100 -5.16 -5.21 -17.19
C GLN A 100 -5.87 -5.59 -18.49
N GLN A 101 -5.44 -5.05 -19.62
CA GLN A 101 -6.00 -5.34 -20.94
C GLN A 101 -5.82 -6.81 -21.36
N SER A 102 -4.83 -7.48 -20.78
CA SER A 102 -4.49 -8.88 -21.07
C SER A 102 -4.96 -9.86 -19.99
N ARG A 103 -5.76 -9.40 -19.00
CA ARG A 103 -6.29 -10.27 -17.93
C ARG A 103 -7.30 -11.27 -18.48
N GLY A 104 -7.12 -12.53 -18.09
CA GLY A 104 -8.08 -13.62 -18.30
C GLY A 104 -7.59 -14.75 -19.20
N ASN A 105 -6.62 -14.50 -20.08
CA ASN A 105 -6.21 -15.43 -21.14
C ASN A 105 -4.70 -15.74 -21.18
N MET A 106 -3.97 -15.53 -20.09
CA MET A 106 -2.52 -15.79 -20.07
C MET A 106 -2.21 -17.25 -19.76
N ASP A 107 -1.28 -17.86 -20.51
CA ASP A 107 -0.65 -19.13 -20.13
C ASP A 107 0.46 -18.92 -19.06
N ALA A 108 1.18 -19.98 -18.71
CA ALA A 108 2.24 -19.90 -17.70
C ALA A 108 3.45 -19.07 -18.14
N ILE A 109 3.79 -19.09 -19.44
CA ILE A 109 4.94 -18.36 -19.99
C ILE A 109 4.62 -16.87 -20.05
N GLN A 110 3.44 -16.50 -20.55
CA GLN A 110 2.98 -15.12 -20.60
C GLN A 110 2.88 -14.49 -19.21
N ARG A 111 2.48 -15.26 -18.19
CA ARG A 111 2.52 -14.80 -16.80
C ARG A 111 3.96 -14.54 -16.31
N LEU A 112 4.93 -15.36 -16.71
CA LEU A 112 6.33 -15.15 -16.34
C LEU A 112 6.92 -13.92 -17.05
N GLU A 113 6.64 -13.76 -18.34
CA GLU A 113 7.04 -12.58 -19.14
C GLU A 113 6.47 -11.29 -18.53
N LEU A 114 5.19 -11.30 -18.09
CA LEU A 114 4.60 -10.16 -17.40
C LEU A 114 5.34 -9.84 -16.09
N ARG A 115 5.67 -10.86 -15.28
CA ARG A 115 6.45 -10.67 -14.05
C ARG A 115 7.83 -10.09 -14.33
N GLU A 116 8.48 -10.56 -15.39
CA GLU A 116 9.76 -10.06 -15.85
C GLU A 116 9.67 -8.58 -16.28
N GLN A 117 8.64 -8.22 -17.06
CA GLN A 117 8.40 -6.83 -17.46
C GLN A 117 8.24 -5.91 -16.25
N PHE A 118 7.44 -6.32 -15.26
CA PHE A 118 7.29 -5.56 -14.01
C PHE A 118 8.59 -5.45 -13.23
N ALA A 119 9.45 -6.49 -13.24
CA ALA A 119 10.75 -6.44 -12.59
C ALA A 119 11.69 -5.44 -13.28
N LYS A 120 11.72 -5.43 -14.62
CA LYS A 120 12.48 -4.45 -15.41
C LYS A 120 12.05 -3.02 -15.11
N VAL A 121 10.74 -2.75 -15.15
CA VAL A 121 10.20 -1.41 -14.84
C VAL A 121 10.56 -0.96 -13.42
N ARG A 122 10.55 -1.88 -12.43
CA ARG A 122 11.00 -1.56 -11.08
C ARG A 122 12.50 -1.24 -11.01
N ALA A 123 13.34 -2.03 -11.67
CA ALA A 123 14.77 -1.78 -11.72
C ALA A 123 15.08 -0.42 -12.37
N ASP A 124 14.42 -0.09 -13.48
CA ASP A 124 14.57 1.21 -14.16
C ASP A 124 14.10 2.37 -13.27
N ASN A 125 13.00 2.16 -12.53
CA ASN A 125 12.49 3.14 -11.58
C ASN A 125 13.47 3.38 -10.42
N ASP A 126 14.06 2.32 -9.87
CA ASP A 126 15.06 2.43 -8.79
C ASP A 126 16.32 3.12 -9.31
N ALA A 127 16.78 2.81 -10.52
CA ALA A 127 17.91 3.48 -11.15
C ALA A 127 17.64 4.98 -11.37
N ARG A 128 16.44 5.34 -11.85
CA ARG A 128 16.03 6.73 -12.06
C ARG A 128 16.00 7.51 -10.74
N LEU A 129 15.36 6.95 -9.72
CA LEU A 129 15.27 7.58 -8.40
C LEU A 129 16.65 7.70 -7.75
N LEU A 130 17.49 6.66 -7.85
CA LEU A 130 18.86 6.68 -7.36
C LEU A 130 19.69 7.79 -8.01
N GLY A 131 19.56 7.97 -9.33
CA GLY A 131 20.23 9.03 -10.07
C GLY A 131 19.82 10.43 -9.60
N ALA A 132 18.53 10.65 -9.36
CA ALA A 132 18.01 11.94 -8.90
C ALA A 132 18.28 12.21 -7.40
N LEU A 133 18.22 11.17 -6.56
CA LEU A 133 18.34 11.30 -5.11
C LEU A 133 19.79 11.44 -4.65
N LYS A 134 20.77 10.82 -5.35
CA LYS A 134 22.19 10.87 -4.98
C LYS A 134 22.73 12.30 -4.75
N PRO A 135 22.53 13.26 -5.67
CA PRO A 135 22.99 14.64 -5.47
C PRO A 135 22.32 15.33 -4.28
N LEU A 136 21.02 15.13 -4.09
CA LEU A 136 20.28 15.68 -2.95
C LEU A 136 20.82 15.08 -1.64
N TYR A 137 20.93 13.75 -1.55
CA TYR A 137 21.42 13.07 -0.35
C TYR A 137 22.81 13.56 0.09
N ALA A 138 23.68 13.87 -0.88
CA ALA A 138 25.01 14.41 -0.61
C ALA A 138 25.00 15.85 -0.05
N SER A 139 23.95 16.64 -0.28
CA SER A 139 23.81 18.00 0.26
C SER A 139 23.06 18.05 1.59
N LEU A 140 22.33 17.00 1.94
CA LEU A 140 21.52 16.92 3.17
C LEU A 140 22.37 16.99 4.44
N SER A 141 21.81 17.58 5.50
CA SER A 141 22.36 17.48 6.87
C SER A 141 22.35 16.04 7.38
N PRO A 142 23.12 15.70 8.43
CA PRO A 142 23.08 14.37 9.04
C PRO A 142 21.68 13.93 9.47
N GLU A 143 20.87 14.85 10.03
CA GLU A 143 19.50 14.58 10.45
C GLU A 143 18.58 14.31 9.25
N GLN A 144 18.71 15.09 8.18
CA GLN A 144 17.97 14.88 6.94
C GLN A 144 18.36 13.56 6.27
N GLN A 145 19.65 13.19 6.27
CA GLN A 145 20.12 11.89 5.78
C GLN A 145 19.52 10.73 6.57
N GLN A 146 19.45 10.83 7.91
CA GLN A 146 18.80 9.82 8.73
C GLN A 146 17.31 9.68 8.37
N MET A 147 16.61 10.79 8.13
CA MET A 147 15.23 10.76 7.66
C MET A 147 15.11 10.13 6.27
N ALA A 148 15.97 10.52 5.32
CA ALA A 148 16.00 9.94 3.98
C ALA A 148 16.20 8.41 4.02
N ASN A 149 17.07 7.91 4.89
CA ASN A 149 17.30 6.47 5.08
C ASN A 149 16.03 5.74 5.54
N GLN A 150 15.21 6.36 6.40
CA GLN A 150 13.93 5.79 6.83
C GLN A 150 12.90 5.81 5.69
N LEU A 151 12.79 6.94 4.98
CA LEU A 151 11.83 7.11 3.88
C LEU A 151 12.08 6.15 2.72
N VAL A 152 13.35 5.92 2.36
CA VAL A 152 13.73 5.00 1.29
C VAL A 152 13.67 3.55 1.77
N GLY A 153 14.12 3.26 3.00
CA GLY A 153 14.14 1.91 3.57
C GLY A 153 12.74 1.33 3.85
N ALA A 154 11.73 2.18 4.07
CA ALA A 154 10.36 1.78 4.29
C ALA A 154 9.68 1.13 3.06
N HIS A 155 10.32 1.08 1.88
CA HIS A 155 9.68 0.56 0.66
C HIS A 155 9.85 -0.96 0.42
N HIS A 156 10.57 -1.70 1.29
CA HIS A 156 10.96 -3.10 1.04
C HIS A 156 10.14 -4.18 1.75
N HIS A 157 8.94 -3.92 2.27
CA HIS A 157 8.06 -4.99 2.76
C HIS A 157 7.35 -5.70 1.59
N TRP A 158 8.09 -6.53 0.85
CA TRP A 158 7.48 -7.54 -0.02
C TRP A 158 6.85 -8.61 0.88
N HIS A 159 5.54 -8.56 1.04
CA HIS A 159 4.76 -9.66 1.63
C HIS A 159 4.80 -10.86 0.69
N HIS A 160 5.83 -11.71 0.81
CA HIS A 160 5.74 -13.08 0.35
C HIS A 160 4.76 -13.82 1.28
N ARG A 161 3.51 -13.98 0.85
CA ARG A 161 2.69 -15.12 1.28
C ARG A 161 2.87 -16.22 0.23
N ALA A 162 3.62 -17.25 0.63
CA ALA A 162 3.56 -18.57 0.02
C ALA A 162 2.34 -19.31 0.57
#